data_AF-A0A7L4RMH7-F1
#
_entry.id   AF-A0A7L4RMH7-F1
#
_cell.length_a   1.000
_cell.length_b   1.000
_cell.length_c   1.000
_cell.angle_alpha   90.00
_cell.angle_beta   90.00
_cell.angle_gamma   90.00
#
_symmetry.space_group_name_H-M   'P 1'
#
loop_
_entity.id
_entity.type
_entity.pdbx_description
1 polymer ?
#
loop_
_entity_poly.entity_id
_entity_poly.type
_entity_poly.pdbx_seq_one_letter_code
_entity_poly.pdbx_strand_id
1 'polypeptide(L)'
;MNYSLMVFAAALAASLATGFLAKASEVKRFPPRARILSGLACGFILALAASLSVETAVLFYGIAVGVLIAGKIDVPAHYAALAGGLAGVLAFGFPLAHGELVLVAGVALVAFFDEKAHDFVTKKLKRGRKTNVLLKLFEFVARNRLFLEIFAVACAALAGALLFLAALLAFDAGYAVAVRLQKKVK
;
A
#
# COMPACT_ATOMS: atom_id res chain seq x y z
N MET A 1 -6.44 9.79 19.41
CA MET A 1 -5.41 10.84 19.40
C MET A 1 -5.91 12.02 18.58
N ASN A 2 -5.74 13.26 19.05
CA ASN A 2 -6.13 14.45 18.27
C ASN A 2 -4.93 14.89 17.43
N TYR A 3 -4.96 14.60 16.12
CA TYR A 3 -4.00 15.14 15.17
C TYR A 3 -4.23 16.64 14.98
N SER A 4 -3.16 17.41 14.82
CA SER A 4 -3.34 18.73 14.21
C SER A 4 -3.89 18.53 12.79
N LEU A 5 -4.81 19.40 12.37
CA LEU A 5 -5.39 19.33 11.03
C LEU A 5 -4.31 19.28 9.94
N MET A 6 -3.19 19.96 10.17
CA MET A 6 -2.04 19.98 9.27
C MET A 6 -1.37 18.61 9.13
N VAL A 7 -1.11 17.90 10.23
CA VAL A 7 -0.50 16.54 10.19
C VAL A 7 -1.44 15.57 9.50
N PHE A 8 -2.74 15.63 9.82
CA PHE A 8 -3.75 14.80 9.18
C PHE A 8 -3.78 15.02 7.67
N ALA A 9 -3.88 16.28 7.22
CA ALA A 9 -3.89 16.63 5.81
C ALA A 9 -2.59 16.23 5.09
N ALA A 10 -1.43 16.44 5.70
CA ALA A 10 -0.14 16.06 5.15
C ALA A 10 -0.03 14.53 4.98
N ALA A 11 -0.50 13.76 5.96
CA ALA A 11 -0.50 12.30 5.90
C ALA A 11 -1.39 11.78 4.75
N LEU A 12 -2.57 12.37 4.55
CA LEU A 12 -3.45 12.00 3.44
C LEU A 12 -2.86 12.37 2.08
N ALA A 13 -2.29 13.57 1.95
CA ALA A 13 -1.65 14.02 0.72
C ALA A 13 -0.47 13.12 0.34
N ALA A 14 0.38 12.79 1.32
CA ALA A 14 1.52 11.89 1.12
C ALA A 14 1.06 10.46 0.79
N SER A 15 -0.01 9.97 1.43
CA SER A 15 -0.60 8.64 1.12
C SER A 15 -1.13 8.59 -0.31
N LEU A 16 -1.86 9.61 -0.74
CA LEU A 16 -2.39 9.74 -2.10
C LEU A 16 -1.27 9.81 -3.14
N ALA A 17 -0.24 10.62 -2.89
CA ALA A 17 0.92 10.71 -3.74
C ALA A 17 1.67 9.37 -3.85
N THR A 18 1.83 8.66 -2.72
CA THR A 18 2.43 7.32 -2.69
C THR A 18 1.64 6.35 -3.56
N GLY A 19 0.32 6.28 -3.41
CA GLY A 19 -0.52 5.38 -4.22
C GLY A 19 -0.45 5.67 -5.71
N PHE A 20 -0.46 6.96 -6.07
CA PHE A 20 -0.29 7.40 -7.46
C PHE A 20 1.07 6.96 -8.03
N LEU A 21 2.17 7.23 -7.31
CA LEU A 21 3.52 6.94 -7.76
C LEU A 21 3.81 5.43 -7.81
N ALA A 22 3.27 4.66 -6.87
CA ALA A 22 3.34 3.21 -6.89
C ALA A 22 2.84 2.67 -8.24
N LYS A 23 1.64 3.10 -8.66
CA LYS A 23 1.08 2.69 -9.95
C LYS A 23 1.82 3.29 -11.15
N ALA A 24 2.30 4.54 -11.05
CA ALA A 24 3.07 5.18 -12.12
C ALA A 24 4.39 4.45 -12.41
N SER A 25 5.04 3.91 -11.38
CA SER A 25 6.30 3.16 -11.51
C SER A 25 6.16 1.84 -12.30
N GLU A 26 4.95 1.29 -12.35
CA GLU A 26 4.62 0.06 -13.08
C GLU A 26 4.21 0.29 -14.54
N VAL A 27 4.07 1.55 -14.98
CA VAL A 27 3.62 1.87 -16.35
C VAL A 27 4.67 1.43 -17.36
N LYS A 28 4.44 0.33 -18.07
CA LYS A 28 5.38 -0.18 -19.08
C LYS A 28 5.69 0.81 -20.23
N ARG A 29 4.77 1.73 -20.52
CA ARG A 29 4.94 2.78 -21.54
C ARG A 29 5.89 3.88 -21.11
N PHE A 30 6.08 4.10 -19.81
CA PHE A 30 7.02 5.10 -19.34
C PHE A 30 8.46 4.64 -19.58
N PRO A 31 9.37 5.56 -19.94
CA PRO A 31 10.78 5.25 -20.07
C PRO A 31 11.30 4.55 -18.80
N PRO A 32 12.23 3.58 -18.90
CA PRO A 32 12.76 2.87 -17.74
C PRO A 32 13.25 3.81 -16.62
N ARG A 33 13.92 4.92 -17.00
CA ARG A 33 14.36 5.94 -16.04
C ARG A 33 13.21 6.59 -15.28
N ALA A 34 12.12 6.95 -15.96
CA ALA A 34 10.95 7.57 -15.32
C ALA A 34 10.27 6.60 -14.34
N ARG A 35 10.23 5.30 -14.66
CA ARG A 35 9.71 4.26 -13.76
C ARG A 35 10.55 4.11 -12.50
N ILE A 36 11.88 4.10 -12.65
CA ILE A 36 12.82 4.03 -11.53
C ILE A 36 12.69 5.27 -10.64
N LEU A 37 12.67 6.47 -11.23
CA LEU A 37 12.49 7.72 -10.49
C LEU A 37 11.14 7.76 -9.76
N SER A 38 10.07 7.28 -10.39
CA SER A 38 8.75 7.17 -9.76
C SER A 38 8.77 6.19 -8.59
N GLY A 39 9.47 5.05 -8.73
CA GLY A 39 9.68 4.10 -7.64
C GLY A 39 10.44 4.75 -6.48
N LEU A 40 11.57 5.39 -6.76
CA LEU A 40 12.39 6.09 -5.74
C LEU A 40 11.59 7.18 -5.01
N ALA A 41 10.86 8.01 -5.76
CA ALA A 41 9.98 9.03 -5.19
C ALA A 41 8.84 8.40 -4.37
N CYS A 42 8.24 7.29 -4.84
CA CYS A 42 7.22 6.55 -4.11
C CYS A 42 7.74 6.09 -2.74
N GLY A 43 8.93 5.48 -2.70
CA GLY A 43 9.55 5.04 -1.46
C GLY A 43 9.84 6.19 -0.50
N PHE A 44 10.41 7.27 -1.02
CA PHE A 44 10.76 8.43 -0.21
C PHE A 44 9.52 9.14 0.39
N ILE A 45 8.46 9.31 -0.41
CA ILE A 45 7.20 9.90 0.05
C ILE A 45 6.46 8.94 1.00
N LEU A 46 6.55 7.63 0.79
CA LEU A 46 6.01 6.64 1.74
C LEU A 46 6.70 6.77 3.11
N ALA A 47 8.03 6.92 3.14
CA ALA A 47 8.76 7.13 4.38
C ALA A 47 8.40 8.46 5.06
N LEU A 48 8.21 9.54 4.28
CA LEU A 48 7.66 10.79 4.80
C LEU A 48 6.24 10.60 5.37
N ALA A 49 5.37 9.88 4.68
CA ALA A 49 4.01 9.60 5.17
C ALA A 49 4.08 8.82 6.49
N ALA A 50 4.97 7.82 6.57
CA ALA A 50 5.22 7.04 7.78
C ALA A 50 5.75 7.92 8.93
N SER A 51 6.61 8.90 8.68
CA SER A 51 7.15 9.75 9.75
C SER A 51 6.13 10.74 10.35
N LEU A 52 4.98 10.96 9.70
CA LEU A 52 3.97 11.92 10.17
C LEU A 52 3.10 11.40 11.32
N SER A 53 2.90 10.08 11.43
CA SER A 53 2.11 9.47 12.50
C SER A 53 2.45 8.00 12.70
N VAL A 54 2.16 7.47 13.89
CA VAL A 54 2.34 6.04 14.18
C VAL A 54 1.45 5.18 13.29
N GLU A 55 0.21 5.60 13.03
CA GLU A 55 -0.76 4.88 12.20
C GLU A 55 -0.28 4.70 10.77
N THR A 56 0.21 5.78 10.16
CA THR A 56 0.76 5.71 8.80
C THR A 56 2.04 4.89 8.75
N ALA A 57 2.90 4.95 9.77
CA ALA A 57 4.06 4.08 9.87
C ALA A 57 3.67 2.61 9.96
N VAL A 58 2.75 2.25 10.86
CA VAL A 58 2.24 0.89 11.04
C VAL A 58 1.65 0.38 9.72
N LEU A 59 0.83 1.19 9.06
CA LEU A 59 0.21 0.85 7.79
C LEU A 59 1.26 0.60 6.70
N PHE A 60 2.11 1.59 6.43
CA PHE A 60 3.01 1.53 5.28
C PHE A 60 4.17 0.57 5.46
N TYR A 61 4.78 0.51 6.64
CA TYR A 61 5.82 -0.50 6.90
C TYR A 61 5.23 -1.90 6.95
N GLY A 62 4.04 -2.07 7.53
CA GLY A 62 3.32 -3.34 7.51
C GLY A 62 3.06 -3.82 6.07
N ILE A 63 2.48 -2.97 5.22
CA ILE A 63 2.26 -3.29 3.80
C ILE A 63 3.58 -3.62 3.11
N ALA A 64 4.61 -2.79 3.28
CA ALA A 64 5.92 -3.00 2.64
C ALA A 64 6.53 -4.36 3.02
N VAL A 65 6.50 -4.71 4.31
CA VAL A 65 6.97 -6.01 4.82
C VAL A 65 6.12 -7.16 4.28
N GLY A 66 4.79 -7.03 4.27
CA GLY A 66 3.88 -8.05 3.74
C GLY A 66 4.12 -8.33 2.25
N VAL A 67 4.30 -7.27 1.45
CA VAL A 67 4.62 -7.34 0.01
C VAL A 67 6.01 -7.94 -0.23
N LEU A 68 6.99 -7.60 0.60
CA LEU A 68 8.34 -8.20 0.57
C LEU A 68 8.27 -9.71 0.80
N ILE A 69 7.60 -10.15 1.88
CA ILE A 69 7.43 -11.57 2.22
C ILE A 69 6.62 -12.30 1.13
N ALA A 70 5.67 -11.62 0.49
CA ALA A 70 4.90 -12.18 -0.61
C ALA A 70 5.74 -12.44 -1.87
N GLY A 71 6.97 -11.88 -1.94
CA GLY A 71 7.89 -12.04 -3.06
C GLY A 71 7.56 -11.15 -4.25
N LYS A 72 6.94 -9.98 -4.01
CA LYS A 72 6.47 -9.06 -5.07
C LYS A 72 7.48 -8.01 -5.49
N ILE A 73 8.70 -8.05 -4.95
CA ILE A 73 9.78 -7.17 -5.40
C ILE A 73 10.46 -7.81 -6.61
N ASP A 74 9.78 -7.72 -7.75
CA ASP A 74 10.10 -8.45 -8.97
C ASP A 74 10.55 -7.55 -10.14
N VAL A 75 10.49 -6.22 -9.99
CA VAL A 75 10.92 -5.27 -11.03
C VAL A 75 11.84 -4.18 -10.47
N PRO A 76 12.75 -3.59 -11.30
CA PRO A 76 13.71 -2.56 -10.87
C PRO A 76 13.07 -1.37 -10.13
N ALA A 77 11.85 -0.99 -10.49
CA ALA A 77 11.12 0.08 -9.83
C ALA A 77 10.79 -0.23 -8.35
N HIS A 78 10.54 -1.49 -8.01
CA HIS A 78 10.28 -1.91 -6.61
C HIS A 78 11.55 -1.81 -5.76
N TYR A 79 12.70 -2.23 -6.31
CA TYR A 79 14.00 -2.04 -5.64
C TYR A 79 14.33 -0.55 -5.46
N ALA A 80 14.03 0.29 -6.46
CA ALA A 80 14.18 1.73 -6.35
C ALA A 80 13.28 2.32 -5.25
N ALA A 81 12.04 1.82 -5.11
CA ALA A 81 11.15 2.21 -4.02
C ALA A 81 11.67 1.78 -2.65
N LEU A 82 12.25 0.59 -2.51
CA LEU A 82 12.93 0.22 -1.27
C LEU A 82 14.09 1.17 -0.94
N ALA A 83 14.95 1.47 -1.92
CA ALA A 83 16.07 2.39 -1.73
C ALA A 83 15.60 3.80 -1.34
N GLY A 84 14.57 4.32 -2.02
CA GLY A 84 13.95 5.60 -1.67
C GLY A 84 13.33 5.60 -0.28
N GLY A 85 12.69 4.49 0.11
CA GLY A 85 12.14 4.29 1.45
C GLY A 85 13.21 4.31 2.53
N LEU A 86 14.31 3.58 2.34
CA LEU A 86 15.45 3.60 3.26
C LEU A 86 16.07 5.00 3.38
N ALA A 87 16.29 5.68 2.26
CA ALA A 87 16.79 7.06 2.26
C ALA A 87 15.83 8.01 3.01
N GLY A 88 14.52 7.84 2.84
CA GLY A 88 13.51 8.62 3.55
C GLY A 88 13.47 8.31 5.05
N VAL A 89 13.64 7.04 5.46
CA VAL A 89 13.75 6.67 6.88
C VAL A 89 14.97 7.32 7.52
N LEU A 90 16.11 7.36 6.82
CA LEU A 90 17.31 8.05 7.31
C LEU A 90 17.08 9.57 7.43
N ALA A 91 16.29 10.16 6.54
CA ALA A 91 16.02 11.60 6.53
C ALA A 91 14.97 12.03 7.56
N PHE A 92 13.90 11.25 7.74
CA PHE A 92 12.73 11.63 8.54
C PHE A 92 12.57 10.83 9.84
N GLY A 93 13.37 9.77 10.03
CA GLY A 93 13.32 8.90 11.19
C GLY A 93 12.32 7.75 11.07
N PHE A 94 12.21 6.98 12.16
CA PHE A 94 11.36 5.79 12.29
C PHE A 94 10.51 5.91 13.56
N PRO A 95 9.22 6.29 13.46
CA PRO A 95 8.44 6.71 14.63
C PRO A 95 7.76 5.55 15.38
N LEU A 96 8.24 4.32 15.23
CA LEU A 96 7.65 3.13 15.87
C LEU A 96 8.41 2.75 17.15
N ALA A 97 7.68 2.51 18.23
CA ALA A 97 8.21 1.88 19.44
C ALA A 97 7.91 0.36 19.44
N HIS A 98 8.36 -0.34 20.49
CA HIS A 98 8.29 -1.80 20.56
C HIS A 98 6.87 -2.36 20.51
N GLY A 99 5.88 -1.66 21.08
CA GLY A 99 4.49 -2.13 21.12
C GLY A 99 3.82 -2.11 19.74
N GLU A 100 4.19 -1.14 18.92
CA GLU A 100 3.63 -0.90 17.59
C GLU A 100 4.14 -1.91 16.57
N LEU A 101 5.27 -2.59 16.84
CA LEU A 101 5.79 -3.66 15.99
C LEU A 101 4.83 -4.84 15.86
N VAL A 102 4.01 -5.10 16.90
CA VAL A 102 2.96 -6.13 16.83
C VAL A 102 1.89 -5.76 15.82
N LEU A 103 1.51 -4.47 15.76
CA LEU A 103 0.56 -3.98 14.76
C LEU A 103 1.16 -4.01 13.36
N VAL A 104 2.44 -3.66 13.19
CA VAL A 104 3.16 -3.81 11.92
C VAL A 104 3.12 -5.26 11.45
N ALA A 105 3.40 -6.22 12.34
CA ALA A 105 3.34 -7.64 12.02
C ALA A 105 1.93 -8.08 11.62
N GLY A 106 0.89 -7.59 12.30
CA GLY A 106 -0.51 -7.82 11.95
C GLY A 106 -0.85 -7.31 10.55
N VAL A 107 -0.51 -6.05 10.25
CA VAL A 107 -0.71 -5.46 8.91
C VAL A 107 0.07 -6.22 7.85
N ALA A 108 1.32 -6.59 8.13
CA ALA A 108 2.16 -7.35 7.21
C ALA A 108 1.57 -8.73 6.88
N LEU A 109 1.02 -9.42 7.89
CA LEU A 109 0.36 -10.70 7.70
C LEU A 109 -0.89 -10.55 6.80
N VAL A 110 -1.71 -9.52 7.05
CA VAL A 110 -2.90 -9.24 6.23
C VAL A 110 -2.51 -8.89 4.80
N ALA A 111 -1.53 -7.99 4.61
CA ALA A 111 -1.03 -7.61 3.29
C ALA A 111 -0.43 -8.81 2.54
N PHE A 112 0.28 -9.71 3.23
CA PHE A 112 0.77 -10.96 2.65
C PHE A 112 -0.39 -11.84 2.16
N PHE A 113 -1.41 -12.07 3.00
CA PHE A 113 -2.57 -12.88 2.61
C PHE A 113 -3.35 -12.27 1.46
N ASP A 114 -3.50 -10.95 1.47
CA ASP A 114 -4.18 -10.20 0.42
C ASP A 114 -3.49 -10.42 -0.94
N GLU A 115 -2.16 -10.32 -0.98
CA GLU A 115 -1.37 -10.57 -2.17
C GLU A 115 -1.40 -12.04 -2.63
N LYS A 116 -1.32 -13.00 -1.69
CA LYS A 116 -1.43 -14.44 -2.02
C LYS A 116 -2.83 -14.81 -2.51
N ALA A 117 -3.88 -14.23 -1.92
CA ALA A 117 -5.25 -14.44 -2.36
C ALA A 117 -5.45 -13.87 -3.77
N HIS A 118 -4.92 -12.67 -4.04
CA HIS A 118 -4.96 -12.06 -5.37
C HIS A 118 -4.27 -12.94 -6.43
N ASP A 119 -3.08 -13.47 -6.13
CA ASP A 119 -2.34 -14.37 -7.01
C ASP A 119 -3.09 -15.69 -7.25
N PHE A 120 -3.65 -16.27 -6.19
CA PHE A 120 -4.40 -17.52 -6.28
C PHE A 120 -5.61 -17.37 -7.21
N VAL A 121 -6.38 -16.30 -7.03
CA VAL A 121 -7.57 -16.01 -7.85
C VAL A 121 -7.17 -15.75 -9.30
N THR A 122 -6.14 -14.93 -9.53
CA THR A 122 -5.62 -14.64 -10.88
C THR A 122 -5.17 -15.90 -11.62
N LYS A 123 -4.53 -16.85 -10.93
CA LYS A 123 -4.14 -18.16 -11.52
C LYS A 123 -5.33 -19.07 -11.77
N LYS A 124 -6.34 -19.07 -10.88
CA LYS A 124 -7.52 -19.94 -10.98
C LYS A 124 -8.46 -19.53 -12.12
N LEU A 125 -8.62 -18.22 -12.34
CA LEU A 125 -9.43 -17.67 -13.44
C LEU A 125 -8.91 -18.08 -14.80
N LYS A 126 -7.58 -18.10 -14.97
CA LYS A 126 -6.93 -18.58 -16.20
C LYS A 126 -7.21 -20.06 -16.49
N ARG A 127 -7.65 -20.84 -15.48
CA ARG A 127 -7.91 -22.28 -15.59
C ARG A 127 -9.40 -22.63 -15.80
N GLY A 128 -10.29 -21.64 -15.99
CA GLY A 128 -11.67 -21.88 -16.41
C GLY A 128 -12.55 -22.70 -15.46
N ARG A 129 -12.22 -22.79 -14.16
CA ARG A 129 -13.04 -23.57 -13.21
C ARG A 129 -14.40 -22.90 -12.95
N LYS A 130 -15.47 -23.70 -12.94
CA LYS A 130 -16.81 -23.27 -12.46
C LYS A 130 -16.71 -22.72 -11.04
N THR A 131 -17.32 -21.55 -10.80
CA THR A 131 -17.27 -20.85 -9.52
C THR A 131 -18.63 -20.81 -8.82
N ASN A 132 -18.68 -21.32 -7.59
CA ASN A 132 -19.85 -21.21 -6.70
C ASN A 132 -19.91 -19.80 -6.08
N VAL A 133 -21.05 -19.43 -5.48
CA VAL A 133 -21.28 -18.09 -4.90
C VAL A 133 -20.19 -17.68 -3.89
N LEU A 134 -19.84 -18.57 -2.95
CA LEU A 134 -18.76 -18.32 -1.98
C LEU A 134 -17.42 -18.00 -2.64
N LEU A 135 -17.12 -18.67 -3.75
CA LEU A 135 -15.87 -18.45 -4.47
C LEU A 135 -15.89 -17.12 -5.24
N LYS A 136 -17.06 -16.69 -5.76
CA LYS A 136 -17.23 -15.37 -6.38
C LYS A 136 -17.03 -14.25 -5.35
N LEU A 137 -17.54 -14.43 -4.12
CA LEU A 137 -17.32 -13.48 -3.03
C LEU A 137 -15.83 -13.41 -2.66
N PHE A 138 -15.18 -14.56 -2.47
CA PHE A 138 -13.74 -14.61 -2.20
C PHE A 138 -12.92 -13.98 -3.33
N GLU A 139 -13.28 -14.24 -4.59
CA GLU A 139 -12.67 -13.61 -5.76
C GLU A 139 -12.85 -12.10 -5.76
N PHE A 140 -14.03 -11.60 -5.40
CA PHE A 140 -14.28 -10.17 -5.28
C PHE A 140 -13.40 -9.53 -4.19
N VAL A 141 -13.34 -10.14 -3.02
CA VAL A 141 -12.48 -9.68 -1.89
C VAL A 141 -11.01 -9.66 -2.29
N ALA A 142 -10.50 -10.77 -2.85
CA ALA A 142 -9.10 -10.89 -3.24
C ALA A 142 -8.70 -10.03 -4.45
N ARG A 143 -9.61 -9.79 -5.41
CA ARG A 143 -9.34 -8.91 -6.55
C ARG A 143 -9.24 -7.45 -6.14
N ASN A 144 -10.12 -7.01 -5.23
CA ASN A 144 -10.16 -5.64 -4.77
C ASN A 144 -9.31 -5.39 -3.52
N ARG A 145 -8.53 -6.38 -3.07
CA ARG A 145 -7.59 -6.23 -1.96
C ARG A 145 -8.25 -5.85 -0.61
N LEU A 146 -9.50 -6.29 -0.42
CA LEU A 146 -10.34 -5.83 0.69
C LEU A 146 -9.92 -6.38 2.05
N PHE A 147 -9.01 -7.35 2.13
CA PHE A 147 -8.56 -7.85 3.44
C PHE A 147 -7.89 -6.74 4.26
N LEU A 148 -7.10 -5.89 3.59
CA LEU A 148 -6.44 -4.76 4.22
C LEU A 148 -7.42 -3.68 4.64
N GLU A 149 -8.44 -3.40 3.82
CA GLU A 149 -9.51 -2.45 4.16
C GLU A 149 -10.33 -2.92 5.37
N ILE A 150 -10.72 -4.20 5.41
CA ILE A 150 -11.45 -4.78 6.53
C ILE A 150 -10.62 -4.69 7.81
N PHE A 151 -9.32 -5.01 7.72
CA PHE A 151 -8.41 -4.88 8.86
C PHE A 151 -8.25 -3.41 9.29
N ALA A 152 -8.14 -2.48 8.34
CA ALA A 152 -8.06 -1.05 8.63
C ALA A 152 -9.33 -0.52 9.32
N VAL A 153 -10.52 -0.98 8.91
CA VAL A 153 -11.79 -0.66 9.58
C VAL A 153 -11.81 -1.23 10.99
N ALA A 154 -11.36 -2.47 11.19
CA ALA A 154 -11.28 -3.08 12.52
C ALA A 154 -10.32 -2.32 13.44
N CYS A 155 -9.13 -1.96 12.96
CA CYS A 155 -8.16 -1.14 13.69
C CYS A 155 -8.72 0.25 14.01
N ALA A 156 -9.38 0.91 13.05
CA ALA A 156 -10.01 2.22 13.26
C ALA A 156 -11.11 2.16 14.33
N ALA A 157 -11.93 1.10 14.32
CA ALA A 157 -12.99 0.89 15.31
C ALA A 157 -12.45 0.58 16.71
N LEU A 158 -11.41 -0.26 16.81
CA LEU A 158 -10.84 -0.69 18.11
C LEU A 158 -9.93 0.37 18.73
N ALA A 159 -9.10 1.04 17.94
CA ALA A 159 -8.11 2.01 18.42
C ALA A 159 -8.59 3.47 18.35
N GLY A 160 -9.77 3.74 17.75
CA GLY A 160 -10.24 5.09 17.49
C GLY A 160 -9.36 5.87 16.51
N ALA A 161 -8.66 5.15 15.62
CA ALA A 161 -7.59 5.66 14.77
C ALA A 161 -8.06 5.87 13.32
N LEU A 162 -8.96 6.84 13.10
CA LEU A 162 -9.52 7.15 11.77
C LEU A 162 -8.46 7.45 10.70
N LEU A 163 -7.30 7.98 11.11
CA LEU A 163 -6.19 8.27 10.20
C LEU A 163 -5.70 7.02 9.48
N PHE A 164 -5.74 5.84 10.13
CA PHE A 164 -5.34 4.58 9.53
C PHE A 164 -6.19 4.24 8.29
N LEU A 165 -7.52 4.30 8.45
CA LEU A 165 -8.47 4.07 7.37
C LEU A 165 -8.39 5.16 6.29
N ALA A 166 -8.33 6.43 6.71
CA ALA A 166 -8.30 7.55 5.78
C ALA A 166 -7.02 7.55 4.91
N ALA A 167 -5.86 7.21 5.50
CA ALA A 167 -4.60 7.09 4.77
C ALA A 167 -4.63 5.95 3.75
N LEU A 168 -5.19 4.79 4.12
CA LEU A 168 -5.36 3.66 3.19
C LEU A 168 -6.27 4.05 2.02
N LEU A 169 -7.43 4.63 2.30
CA LEU A 169 -8.36 5.08 1.25
C LEU A 169 -7.74 6.16 0.35
N ALA A 170 -6.93 7.07 0.91
CA ALA A 170 -6.20 8.06 0.13
C ALA A 170 -5.15 7.41 -0.80
N PHE A 171 -4.41 6.41 -0.31
CA PHE A 171 -3.50 5.62 -1.12
C PHE A 171 -4.24 4.92 -2.28
N ASP A 172 -5.36 4.24 -2.00
CA ASP A 172 -6.15 3.55 -3.02
C ASP A 172 -6.74 4.52 -4.05
N ALA A 173 -7.19 5.70 -3.61
CA ALA A 173 -7.64 6.76 -4.50
C ALA A 173 -6.52 7.23 -5.44
N GLY A 174 -5.32 7.47 -4.91
CA GLY A 174 -4.14 7.81 -5.72
C GLY A 174 -3.81 6.74 -6.75
N TYR A 175 -3.80 5.48 -6.33
CA TYR A 175 -3.57 4.32 -7.20
C TYR A 175 -4.63 4.25 -8.31
N ALA A 176 -5.91 4.39 -7.98
CA ALA A 176 -7.02 4.35 -8.92
C ALA A 176 -6.97 5.49 -9.95
N VAL A 177 -6.60 6.70 -9.52
CA VAL A 177 -6.40 7.85 -10.42
C VAL A 177 -5.30 7.54 -11.44
N ALA A 178 -4.15 7.03 -11.00
CA ALA A 178 -3.06 6.63 -11.89
C ALA A 178 -3.49 5.55 -12.90
N VAL A 179 -4.26 4.53 -12.46
CA VAL A 179 -4.82 3.51 -13.37
C VAL A 179 -5.73 4.13 -14.43
N ARG A 180 -6.60 5.07 -14.05
CA ARG A 180 -7.54 5.72 -15.00
C ARG A 180 -6.79 6.55 -16.04
N LEU A 181 -5.77 7.31 -15.62
CA LEU A 181 -4.96 8.09 -16.54
C LEU A 181 -4.22 7.21 -17.55
N GLN A 182 -3.71 6.05 -17.12
CA GLN A 182 -3.06 5.09 -18.02
C GLN A 182 -4.01 4.56 -19.11
N LYS A 183 -5.29 4.32 -18.78
CA LYS A 183 -6.28 3.83 -19.74
C LYS A 183 -6.62 4.86 -20.82
N LYS A 184 -6.64 6.16 -20.49
CA LYS A 184 -6.94 7.24 -21.44
C LYS A 184 -5.82 7.52 -22.44
N VAL A 185 -4.60 7.10 -22.13
CA VAL A 185 -3.43 7.32 -22.99
C VAL A 185 -3.29 6.19 -24.03
N LYS A 186 -4.14 5.15 -23.98
CA LYS A 186 -4.26 4.13 -25.04
C LYS A 186 -5.02 4.67 -26.24
#